data_AF-A0A8T4QUD5-F1
#
_entry.id   AF-A0A8T4QUD5-F1
#
_cell.length_a   1.000
_cell.length_b   1.000
_cell.length_c   1.000
_cell.angle_alpha   90.00
_cell.angle_beta   90.00
_cell.angle_gamma   90.00
#
_symmetry.space_group_name_H-M   'P 1'
#
loop_
_entity.id
_entity.type
_entity.pdbx_description
1 polymer ?
#
loop_
_entity_poly.entity_id
_entity_poly.type
_entity_poly.pdbx_seq_one_letter_code
_entity_poly.pdbx_strand_id
1 'polypeptide(L)'
;MNIKNILYNLPEVKPPVEKKLAFNTKLKWTLIILGAFFILANIPLFGLAANSLERFQYLAIILGTDFGSIISLGIGPIVMASIILQLLVGSGILKIDTSQPEGKRYFQGLQKLGVLVFIVFEALVY
;
A
#
# COMPACT_ATOMS: atom_id res chain seq x y z
N MET A 1 -12.01 14.40 18.87
CA MET A 1 -10.69 13.79 18.61
C MET A 1 -10.23 14.27 17.23
N ASN A 2 -9.16 15.04 17.13
CA ASN A 2 -8.80 15.74 15.88
C ASN A 2 -8.28 14.73 14.86
N ILE A 3 -8.80 14.72 13.62
CA ILE A 3 -8.35 13.80 12.54
C ILE A 3 -6.82 13.82 12.41
N LYS A 4 -6.20 15.00 12.56
CA LYS A 4 -4.75 15.17 12.57
C LYS A 4 -4.02 14.29 13.61
N ASN A 5 -4.60 14.06 14.79
CA ASN A 5 -3.98 13.23 15.82
C ASN A 5 -3.94 11.75 15.44
N ILE A 6 -4.97 11.27 14.74
CA ILE A 6 -5.00 9.88 14.24
C ILE A 6 -3.94 9.73 13.14
N LEU A 7 -3.90 10.67 12.19
CA LEU A 7 -2.96 10.64 11.06
C LEU A 7 -1.50 10.70 11.50
N TYR A 8 -1.17 11.49 12.53
CA TYR A 8 0.21 11.64 13.00
C TYR A 8 0.68 10.52 13.94
N ASN A 9 -0.25 9.70 14.44
CA ASN A 9 0.07 8.53 15.24
C ASN A 9 0.21 7.25 14.41
N LEU A 10 -0.02 7.29 13.09
CA LEU A 10 0.19 6.14 12.22
C LEU A 10 1.69 5.78 12.14
N PRO A 11 2.05 4.49 12.28
CA PRO A 11 3.44 4.07 12.24
C PRO A 11 4.09 4.36 10.88
N GLU A 12 5.37 4.72 10.90
CA GLU A 12 6.16 5.04 9.72
C GLU A 12 7.60 4.59 9.87
N VAL A 13 8.17 4.13 8.75
CA VAL A 13 9.59 3.79 8.67
C VAL A 13 10.40 5.08 8.65
N LYS A 14 11.32 5.23 9.60
CA LYS A 14 12.22 6.38 9.65
C LYS A 14 13.12 6.39 8.41
N PRO A 15 13.36 7.56 7.79
CA PRO A 15 14.32 7.66 6.70
C PRO A 15 15.72 7.25 7.20
N PRO A 16 16.59 6.74 6.31
CA PRO A 16 17.95 6.39 6.68
C PRO A 16 18.70 7.61 7.22
N VAL A 17 19.53 7.39 8.23
CA VAL A 17 20.34 8.45 8.89
C VAL A 17 21.38 9.01 7.91
N GLU A 18 21.90 8.17 7.03
CA GLU A 18 22.87 8.56 6.01
C GLU A 18 22.19 9.28 4.85
N LYS A 19 22.65 10.50 4.53
CA LYS A 19 22.15 11.29 3.39
C LYS A 19 22.38 10.60 2.03
N LYS A 20 23.41 9.76 1.90
CA LYS A 20 23.75 9.02 0.68
C LYS A 20 24.09 7.58 1.02
N LEU A 21 23.12 6.69 0.79
CA LEU A 21 23.34 5.24 0.88
C LEU A 21 24.09 4.72 -0.36
N ALA A 22 25.07 3.85 -0.14
CA ALA A 22 25.75 3.13 -1.22
C ALA A 22 24.77 2.27 -2.05
N PHE A 23 25.02 2.14 -3.35
CA PHE A 23 24.20 1.34 -4.25
C PHE A 23 24.04 -0.11 -3.78
N ASN A 24 25.15 -0.73 -3.34
CA ASN A 24 25.14 -2.10 -2.84
C ASN A 24 24.22 -2.28 -1.63
N THR A 25 24.11 -1.28 -0.76
CA THR A 25 23.19 -1.31 0.39
C THR A 25 21.74 -1.27 -0.08
N LYS A 26 21.41 -0.37 -1.00
CA LYS A 26 20.05 -0.28 -1.59
C LYS A 26 19.67 -1.59 -2.27
N LEU A 27 20.56 -2.14 -3.09
CA LEU A 27 20.33 -3.40 -3.81
C LEU A 27 20.10 -4.57 -2.85
N LYS A 28 20.89 -4.68 -1.77
CA LYS A 28 20.69 -5.70 -0.73
C LYS A 28 19.29 -5.62 -0.12
N TRP A 29 18.84 -4.42 0.28
CA TRP A 29 17.50 -4.25 0.85
C TRP A 29 16.38 -4.57 -0.15
N THR A 30 16.52 -4.15 -1.41
CA THR A 30 15.57 -4.49 -2.47
C THR A 30 15.45 -6.00 -2.65
N LEU A 31 16.57 -6.73 -2.72
CA LEU A 31 16.58 -8.19 -2.90
C LEU A 31 15.98 -8.92 -1.69
N ILE A 32 16.23 -8.45 -0.47
CA ILE A 32 15.65 -9.02 0.75
C ILE A 32 14.12 -8.91 0.74
N ILE A 33 13.60 -7.71 0.46
CA ILE A 33 12.15 -7.48 0.42
C ILE A 33 11.50 -8.24 -0.73
N LEU A 34 12.16 -8.29 -1.90
CA LEU A 34 11.69 -9.06 -3.03
C LEU A 34 11.61 -10.56 -2.70
N GLY A 35 12.64 -11.12 -2.07
CA GLY A 35 12.63 -12.51 -1.61
C GLY A 35 11.51 -12.79 -0.62
N ALA A 36 11.30 -11.92 0.37
CA ALA A 36 10.20 -12.03 1.32
C ALA A 36 8.83 -11.97 0.62
N PHE A 37 8.65 -11.08 -0.36
CA PHE A 37 7.43 -10.98 -1.16
C PHE A 37 7.12 -12.28 -1.91
N PHE A 38 8.11 -12.87 -2.58
CA PHE A 38 7.92 -14.17 -3.27
C PHE A 38 7.59 -15.32 -2.31
N ILE A 39 8.19 -15.33 -1.12
CA ILE A 39 7.83 -16.33 -0.10
C ILE A 39 6.35 -16.19 0.26
N LEU A 40 5.88 -14.97 0.54
CA LEU A 40 4.47 -14.72 0.89
C LEU A 40 3.52 -15.04 -0.26
N ALA A 41 3.92 -14.81 -1.51
CA ALA A 41 3.15 -15.17 -2.70
C ALA A 41 2.85 -16.66 -2.81
N ASN A 42 3.75 -17.51 -2.31
CA ASN A 42 3.59 -18.97 -2.41
C ASN A 42 2.89 -19.59 -1.19
N ILE A 43 2.49 -18.79 -0.19
CA ILE A 43 1.77 -19.33 0.98
C ILE A 43 0.26 -19.23 0.70
N PRO A 44 -0.44 -20.37 0.54
CA PRO A 44 -1.87 -20.36 0.28
C PRO A 44 -2.66 -19.91 1.51
N LEU A 45 -3.76 -19.22 1.27
CA LEU A 45 -4.75 -18.87 2.28
C LEU A 45 -5.49 -20.13 2.73
N PHE A 46 -5.67 -20.25 4.04
CA PHE A 46 -6.38 -21.37 4.63
C PHE A 46 -7.89 -21.26 4.33
N GLY A 47 -8.51 -22.39 3.95
CA GLY A 47 -9.97 -22.50 3.81
C GLY A 47 -10.54 -22.09 2.44
N LEU A 48 -9.72 -21.96 1.40
CA LEU A 48 -10.20 -21.64 0.06
C LEU A 48 -10.69 -22.86 -0.74
N ALA A 49 -11.82 -22.69 -1.42
CA ALA A 49 -12.30 -23.64 -2.43
C ALA A 49 -11.65 -23.34 -3.79
N ALA A 50 -11.18 -24.36 -4.51
CA ALA A 50 -10.37 -24.23 -5.73
C ALA A 50 -11.06 -23.54 -6.93
N ASN A 51 -12.38 -23.29 -6.87
CA ASN A 51 -13.19 -22.93 -8.04
C ASN A 51 -13.48 -21.42 -8.22
N SER A 52 -12.97 -20.52 -7.38
CA SER A 52 -13.27 -19.06 -7.49
C SER A 52 -12.18 -18.22 -8.15
N LEU A 53 -11.03 -18.80 -8.49
CA LEU A 53 -9.80 -18.05 -8.81
C LEU A 53 -9.67 -17.59 -10.28
N GLU A 54 -10.34 -18.23 -11.24
CA GLU A 54 -10.14 -17.91 -12.67
C GLU A 54 -10.68 -16.54 -13.09
N ARG A 55 -11.71 -16.02 -12.41
CA ARG A 55 -12.39 -14.77 -12.83
C ARG A 55 -11.51 -13.53 -12.69
N PHE A 56 -10.48 -13.56 -11.84
CA PHE A 56 -9.71 -12.38 -11.47
C PHE A 56 -8.28 -12.32 -12.04
N GLN A 57 -7.90 -13.25 -12.92
CA GLN A 57 -6.52 -13.36 -13.43
C GLN A 57 -5.96 -12.05 -14.04
N TYR A 58 -6.78 -11.30 -14.79
CA TYR A 58 -6.35 -10.00 -15.34
C TYR A 58 -6.12 -8.93 -14.27
N LEU A 59 -6.94 -8.94 -13.22
CA LEU A 59 -6.77 -8.02 -12.10
C LEU A 59 -5.53 -8.39 -11.27
N ALA A 60 -5.23 -9.68 -11.13
CA ALA A 60 -4.03 -10.16 -10.43
C ALA A 60 -2.74 -9.62 -11.03
N ILE A 61 -2.65 -9.58 -12.36
CA ILE A 61 -1.47 -9.07 -13.07
C ILE A 61 -1.22 -7.59 -12.74
N ILE A 62 -2.27 -6.77 -12.71
CA ILE A 62 -2.16 -5.32 -12.45
C ILE A 62 -1.84 -5.07 -10.97
N LEU A 63 -2.45 -5.84 -10.08
CA LEU A 63 -2.30 -5.69 -8.64
C LEU A 63 -1.10 -6.44 -8.05
N GLY A 64 -0.34 -7.16 -8.89
CA GLY A 64 0.78 -7.99 -8.47
C GLY A 64 0.37 -9.02 -7.41
N THR A 65 -0.86 -9.54 -7.49
CA THR A 65 -1.41 -10.50 -6.52
C THR A 65 -1.27 -11.92 -7.04
N ASP A 66 -1.25 -12.86 -6.12
CA ASP A 66 -1.65 -14.23 -6.40
C ASP A 66 -2.92 -14.51 -5.60
N PHE A 67 -4.05 -14.60 -6.30
CA PHE A 67 -5.33 -14.80 -5.62
C PHE A 67 -5.33 -16.18 -4.99
N GLY A 68 -5.68 -16.20 -3.71
CA GLY A 68 -5.62 -17.40 -2.90
C GLY A 68 -4.31 -17.60 -2.13
N SER A 69 -3.38 -16.66 -2.20
CA SER A 69 -2.21 -16.58 -1.31
C SER A 69 -2.41 -15.53 -0.21
N ILE A 70 -1.50 -15.47 0.77
CA ILE A 70 -1.50 -14.41 1.80
C ILE A 70 -1.47 -13.00 1.21
N ILE A 71 -0.92 -12.82 -0.01
CA ILE A 71 -0.88 -11.54 -0.72
C ILE A 71 -2.05 -11.34 -1.69
N SER A 72 -3.20 -11.98 -1.46
CA SER A 72 -4.36 -11.90 -2.36
C SER A 72 -4.80 -10.46 -2.69
N LEU A 73 -4.63 -9.51 -1.77
CA LEU A 73 -4.91 -8.09 -2.00
C LEU A 73 -3.74 -7.33 -2.66
N GLY A 74 -2.51 -7.84 -2.51
CA GLY A 74 -1.27 -7.33 -3.13
C GLY A 74 -1.09 -5.82 -2.93
N ILE A 75 -0.84 -5.10 -4.03
CA ILE A 75 -0.67 -3.64 -3.99
C ILE A 75 -1.97 -2.84 -4.17
N GLY A 76 -3.10 -3.52 -4.40
CA GLY A 76 -4.39 -2.90 -4.72
C GLY A 76 -4.81 -1.79 -3.77
N PRO A 77 -4.87 -2.04 -2.45
CA PRO A 77 -5.27 -1.03 -1.48
C PRO A 77 -4.39 0.23 -1.50
N ILE A 78 -3.08 0.07 -1.75
CA ILE A 78 -2.12 1.17 -1.79
C ILE A 78 -2.34 2.03 -3.04
N VAL A 79 -2.50 1.37 -4.18
CA VAL A 79 -2.72 2.04 -5.48
C VAL A 79 -4.06 2.76 -5.48
N MET A 80 -5.14 2.10 -5.03
CA MET A 80 -6.49 2.68 -4.99
C MET A 80 -6.56 3.91 -4.08
N ALA A 81 -6.05 3.81 -2.85
CA ALA A 81 -5.99 4.95 -1.94
C ALA A 81 -5.22 6.13 -2.55
N SER A 82 -4.10 5.84 -3.22
CA SER A 82 -3.27 6.86 -3.86
C SER A 82 -3.99 7.54 -5.03
N ILE A 83 -4.60 6.78 -5.94
CA ILE A 83 -5.30 7.31 -7.11
C ILE A 83 -6.45 8.22 -6.67
N ILE A 84 -7.29 7.76 -5.74
CA ILE A 84 -8.43 8.54 -5.26
C ILE A 84 -7.95 9.84 -4.60
N LEU A 85 -6.95 9.77 -3.73
CA LEU A 85 -6.44 10.96 -3.05
C LEU A 85 -5.79 11.94 -4.02
N GLN A 86 -5.03 11.45 -5.00
CA GLN A 86 -4.44 12.28 -6.07
C GLN A 86 -5.52 12.95 -6.92
N LEU A 87 -6.61 12.26 -7.27
CA LEU A 87 -7.74 12.83 -8.00
C LEU A 87 -8.47 13.91 -7.17
N LEU A 88 -8.69 13.68 -5.87
CA LEU A 88 -9.35 14.66 -5.00
C LEU A 88 -8.51 15.92 -4.79
N VAL A 89 -7.19 15.79 -4.68
CA VAL A 89 -6.28 16.94 -4.57
C VAL A 89 -6.12 17.65 -5.92
N GLY A 90 -5.94 16.89 -7.01
CA GLY A 90 -5.76 17.42 -8.36
C GLY A 90 -7.01 18.13 -8.91
N SER A 91 -8.20 17.68 -8.53
CA SER A 91 -9.48 18.35 -8.87
C SER A 91 -9.77 19.59 -8.02
N GLY A 92 -8.97 19.86 -6.99
CA GLY A 92 -9.16 20.99 -6.08
C GLY A 92 -10.26 20.80 -5.03
N ILE A 93 -10.89 19.62 -4.96
CA ILE A 93 -11.87 19.26 -3.92
C ILE A 93 -11.19 19.26 -2.55
N LEU A 94 -10.01 18.64 -2.46
CA LEU A 94 -9.15 18.68 -1.28
C LEU A 94 -8.00 19.65 -1.50
N LYS A 95 -8.03 20.78 -0.81
CA LYS A 95 -6.96 21.78 -0.86
C LYS A 95 -5.83 21.39 0.08
N ILE A 96 -4.89 20.60 -0.41
CA ILE A 96 -3.68 20.20 0.32
C ILE A 96 -2.45 20.74 -0.42
N ASP A 97 -1.70 21.62 0.24
CA ASP A 97 -0.46 22.16 -0.30
C ASP A 97 0.71 21.20 -0.05
N THR A 98 1.02 20.36 -1.03
CA THR A 98 2.12 19.40 -0.98
C THR A 98 3.50 20.03 -1.19
N SER A 99 3.61 21.35 -1.38
CA SER A 99 4.92 22.03 -1.42
C SER A 99 5.52 22.16 -0.01
N GLN A 100 4.67 22.29 1.00
CA GLN A 100 5.07 22.46 2.40
C GLN A 100 5.27 21.11 3.11
N PRO A 101 6.24 21.01 4.04
CA PRO A 101 6.48 19.80 4.82
C PRO A 101 5.24 19.29 5.56
N GLU A 102 4.42 20.19 6.13
CA GLU A 102 3.19 19.81 6.84
C GLU A 102 2.16 19.20 5.88
N GLY A 103 1.97 19.80 4.70
CA GLY A 103 1.02 19.29 3.72
C GLY A 103 1.44 17.95 3.11
N LYS A 104 2.75 17.73 2.89
CA LYS A 104 3.26 16.39 2.52
C LYS A 104 2.95 15.34 3.59
N ARG A 105 3.18 15.68 4.87
CA ARG A 105 2.87 14.79 6.00
C ARG A 105 1.38 14.51 6.10
N TYR A 106 0.54 15.52 5.90
CA TYR A 106 -0.92 15.37 5.91
C TYR A 106 -1.41 14.48 4.77
N PHE A 107 -0.90 14.68 3.55
CA PHE A 107 -1.20 13.85 2.39
C PHE A 107 -0.80 12.39 2.63
N GLN A 108 0.42 12.14 3.09
CA GLN A 108 0.91 10.79 3.40
C GLN A 108 0.10 10.12 4.51
N GLY A 109 -0.29 10.88 5.54
CA GLY A 109 -1.15 10.38 6.61
C GLY A 109 -2.52 9.94 6.06
N LEU A 110 -3.17 10.79 5.27
CA LEU A 110 -4.46 10.47 4.65
C LEU A 110 -4.36 9.27 3.72
N GLN A 111 -3.29 9.19 2.92
CA GLN A 111 -3.04 8.06 2.05
C GLN A 111 -2.97 6.76 2.85
N LYS A 112 -2.16 6.70 3.92
CA LYS A 112 -2.03 5.51 4.78
C LYS A 112 -3.35 5.12 5.44
N LEU A 113 -4.11 6.10 5.92
CA LEU A 113 -5.44 5.82 6.47
C LEU A 113 -6.36 5.22 5.40
N GLY A 114 -6.34 5.78 4.18
CA GLY A 114 -7.03 5.23 3.03
C GLY A 114 -6.61 3.79 2.73
N VAL A 115 -5.31 3.48 2.76
CA VAL A 115 -4.80 2.11 2.56
C VAL A 115 -5.43 1.15 3.58
N LEU A 116 -5.47 1.50 4.86
CA LEU A 116 -6.08 0.65 5.90
C LEU A 116 -7.57 0.41 5.65
N VAL A 117 -8.30 1.45 5.20
CA VAL A 117 -9.71 1.34 4.84
C VAL A 117 -9.90 0.38 3.66
N PHE A 118 -9.08 0.51 2.61
CA PHE A 118 -9.16 -0.37 1.44
C PHE A 118 -8.74 -1.80 1.75
N ILE A 119 -7.77 -2.03 2.64
CA ILE A 119 -7.41 -3.38 3.10
C ILE A 119 -8.64 -4.07 3.71
N VAL A 120 -9.34 -3.39 4.64
CA VAL A 120 -10.52 -3.97 5.30
C VAL A 120 -11.66 -4.14 4.30
N PHE A 121 -11.89 -3.14 3.44
CA PHE A 121 -12.95 -3.17 2.45
C PHE A 121 -12.75 -4.30 1.43
N GLU A 122 -11.58 -4.39 0.81
CA GLU A 122 -11.27 -5.45 -0.16
C GLU A 122 -11.32 -6.83 0.51
N ALA A 123 -10.80 -6.98 1.72
CA ALA A 123 -10.85 -8.25 2.44
C ALA A 123 -12.27 -8.71 2.83
N LEU A 124 -13.25 -7.80 2.89
CA LEU A 124 -14.66 -8.14 3.14
C LEU A 124 -15.44 -8.46 1.86
N VAL A 125 -15.05 -7.84 0.75
CA VAL A 125 -15.73 -7.98 -0.54
C VAL A 125 -15.21 -9.21 -1.30
N TYR A 126 -13.93 -9.53 -1.11
CA TYR A 126 -13.24 -10.65 -1.74
C TYR A 126 -13.51 -11.97 -1.02
#